data_AF-A0A8T0CGX5-F1
#
_entry.id   AF-A0A8T0CGX5-F1
#
_cell.length_a   1.000
_cell.length_b   1.000
_cell.length_c   1.000
_cell.angle_alpha   90.00
_cell.angle_beta   90.00
_cell.angle_gamma   90.00
#
_symmetry.space_group_name_H-M   'P 1'
#
loop_
_entity.id
_entity.type
_entity.pdbx_description
1 polymer ?
#
loop_
_entity_poly.entity_id
_entity_poly.type
_entity_poly.pdbx_seq_one_letter_code
_entity_poly.pdbx_strand_id
1 'polypeptide(L)' 'MRPWILCLAIVGMVVSHHAAAATPISIGVLNPCKGPNPPPSCHAHPRAPPVPAKDYNRECLKFHRCRGSR' A
#
# COMPACT_ATOMS: atom_id res chain seq x y z
N MET A 1 -45.33 -22.61 -5.36
CA MET A 1 -44.00 -22.03 -5.10
C MET A 1 -43.31 -21.81 -6.44
N ARG A 2 -43.03 -20.56 -6.85
CA ARG A 2 -42.40 -20.29 -8.15
C ARG A 2 -40.88 -20.53 -8.04
N PRO A 3 -40.30 -21.48 -8.78
CA PRO A 3 -38.88 -21.86 -8.62
C PRO A 3 -37.90 -20.70 -8.93
N TRP A 4 -38.33 -19.75 -9.76
CA TRP A 4 -37.56 -18.55 -10.09
C TRP A 4 -37.32 -17.63 -8.88
N ILE A 5 -38.24 -17.60 -7.90
CA ILE A 5 -38.08 -16.79 -6.69
C ILE A 5 -36.93 -17.34 -5.83
N LEU A 6 -36.80 -18.67 -5.76
CA LEU A 6 -35.71 -19.33 -5.04
C LEU A 6 -34.36 -19.02 -5.69
N CYS A 7 -34.31 -19.02 -7.03
CA CYS A 7 -33.11 -18.71 -7.78
C CYS A 7 -32.64 -17.26 -7.54
N LEU A 8 -33.56 -16.29 -7.60
CA LEU A 8 -33.26 -14.89 -7.29
C LEU A 8 -32.80 -14.69 -5.84
N ALA A 9 -33.41 -15.39 -4.88
CA ALA A 9 -33.02 -15.33 -3.48
C ALA A 9 -31.58 -15.83 -3.24
N ILE A 10 -31.19 -16.94 -3.89
CA ILE A 10 -29.84 -17.49 -3.79
C ILE A 10 -28.81 -16.53 -4.37
N VAL A 11 -29.07 -15.97 -5.57
CA VAL A 11 -28.17 -15.00 -6.20
C VAL A 11 -28.02 -13.74 -5.33
N GLY A 12 -29.11 -13.25 -4.75
CA GLY A 12 -29.10 -12.08 -3.85
C GLY A 12 -28.26 -12.30 -2.58
N MET A 13 -28.32 -13.49 -1.98
CA MET A 13 -27.51 -13.83 -0.81
C MET A 13 -26.01 -13.89 -1.15
N VAL A 14 -25.66 -14.50 -2.28
CA VAL A 14 -24.26 -14.62 -2.71
C VAL A 14 -23.64 -13.24 -2.95
N VAL A 15 -24.32 -12.36 -3.70
CA VAL A 15 -23.83 -11.00 -4.00
C VAL A 15 -23.61 -10.18 -2.73
N SER A 16 -24.54 -10.26 -1.77
CA SER A 16 -24.45 -9.55 -0.49
C SER A 16 -23.24 -10.00 0.34
N HIS A 17 -22.93 -11.30 0.31
CA HIS A 17 -21.79 -11.85 1.03
C HIS A 17 -20.44 -11.42 0.43
N HIS A 18 -20.34 -11.34 -0.90
CA HIS A 18 -19.11 -10.85 -1.56
C HIS A 18 -18.85 -9.37 -1.33
N ALA A 19 -19.89 -8.54 -1.24
CA ALA A 19 -19.75 -7.12 -0.92
C ALA A 19 -19.22 -6.90 0.51
N ALA A 20 -19.65 -7.72 1.47
CA ALA A 20 -19.21 -7.63 2.86
C ALA A 20 -17.78 -8.16 3.08
N ALA A 21 -17.32 -9.08 2.23
CA ALA A 21 -15.99 -9.68 2.31
C ALA A 21 -14.88 -8.90 1.56
N ALA A 22 -15.21 -7.76 0.95
CA ALA A 22 -14.23 -6.95 0.23
C ALA A 22 -13.21 -6.36 1.22
N THR A 23 -11.96 -6.76 1.09
CA THR A 23 -10.86 -6.14 1.86
C THR A 23 -10.70 -4.69 1.41
N PRO A 24 -10.72 -3.71 2.32
CA PRO A 24 -10.53 -2.32 1.95
C PRO A 24 -9.12 -2.14 1.34
N ILE A 25 -9.05 -1.35 0.29
CA ILE A 25 -7.79 -0.99 -0.35
C ILE A 25 -6.94 -0.24 0.69
N SER A 26 -5.65 -0.59 0.80
CA SER A 26 -4.73 0.08 1.71
C SER A 26 -4.65 1.58 1.40
N ILE A 27 -4.67 2.40 2.44
CA ILE A 27 -4.61 3.87 2.33
C ILE A 27 -3.37 4.33 1.55
N GLY A 28 -2.26 3.58 1.63
CA GLY A 28 -1.05 3.89 0.86
C GLY A 28 -1.20 3.74 -0.66
N VAL A 29 -2.19 2.98 -1.13
CA VAL A 29 -2.54 2.86 -2.56
C VAL A 29 -3.35 4.08 -3.02
N LEU A 30 -4.26 4.56 -2.17
CA LEU A 30 -5.10 5.71 -2.47
C LEU A 30 -4.34 7.04 -2.33
N ASN A 31 -3.47 7.12 -1.32
CA ASN A 31 -2.59 8.25 -1.07
C ASN A 31 -1.14 7.76 -0.99
N PRO A 32 -0.34 7.95 -2.05
CA PRO A 32 1.06 7.53 -2.10
C PRO A 32 1.91 8.12 -0.97
N CYS A 33 1.54 9.29 -0.44
CA CYS A 33 2.25 9.93 0.66
C CYS A 33 2.06 9.22 2.01
N LYS A 34 1.03 8.38 2.15
CA LYS A 34 0.78 7.56 3.34
C LYS A 34 1.36 6.14 3.22
N GLY A 35 2.06 5.87 2.12
CA GLY A 35 2.75 4.60 1.90
C GLY A 35 4.03 4.48 2.74
N PRO A 36 4.58 3.28 2.89
CA PRO A 36 5.82 3.04 3.62
C PRO A 36 7.06 3.67 2.95
N ASN A 37 7.01 3.91 1.63
CA ASN A 37 8.05 4.58 0.87
C ASN A 37 7.42 5.69 0.00
N PRO A 38 7.07 6.84 0.60
CA PRO A 38 6.40 7.91 -0.11
C PRO A 38 7.33 8.54 -1.16
N PRO A 39 6.79 9.03 -2.30
CA PRO A 39 7.60 9.69 -3.31
C PRO A 39 8.18 11.01 -2.79
N PRO A 40 9.28 11.51 -3.39
CA PRO A 40 9.97 12.71 -2.91
C PRO A 40 9.08 13.95 -2.78
N SER A 41 8.05 14.06 -3.62
CA SER A 41 7.08 15.16 -3.62
C SER A 41 6.20 15.23 -2.35
N CYS A 42 6.11 14.14 -1.58
CA CYS A 42 5.34 14.08 -0.35
C CYS A 42 6.09 14.62 0.86
N HIS A 43 7.41 14.85 0.75
CA HIS A 43 8.18 15.37 1.86
C HIS A 43 7.89 16.87 2.03
N ALA A 44 7.59 17.27 3.27
CA ALA A 44 7.37 18.68 3.63
C ALA A 44 8.55 19.59 3.23
N HIS A 45 9.76 19.02 3.18
CA HIS A 45 10.97 19.69 2.75
C HIS A 45 11.62 18.91 1.60
N PRO A 46 11.26 19.17 0.32
CA PRO A 46 11.78 18.44 -0.83
C PRO A 46 13.30 18.55 -1.00
N ARG A 47 13.93 19.54 -0.36
CA ARG A 47 15.38 19.80 -0.40
C ARG A 47 16.11 19.36 0.87
N ALA A 48 15.39 18.83 1.87
CA ALA A 48 16.06 18.33 3.07
C ALA A 48 16.89 17.09 2.73
N PRO A 49 18.05 16.91 3.39
CA PRO A 49 18.81 15.67 3.26
C PRO A 49 17.95 14.46 3.68
N PRO A 50 18.11 13.29 3.02
CA PRO A 50 17.38 12.09 3.40
C PRO A 50 17.64 11.72 4.86
N VAL A 51 16.57 11.45 5.60
CA VAL A 51 16.68 10.94 6.97
C VAL A 51 16.78 9.41 6.92
N PRO A 52 17.79 8.80 7.56
CA PRO A 52 17.89 7.35 7.64
C PRO A 52 16.63 6.73 8.28
N ALA A 53 16.13 5.64 7.71
CA ALA A 53 14.98 4.92 8.27
C ALA A 53 15.32 4.18 9.59
N LYS A 54 16.60 4.04 9.92
CA LYS A 54 17.12 3.36 11.10
C LYS A 54 18.37 4.09 11.60
N ASP A 55 18.60 4.07 12.91
CA ASP A 55 19.71 4.78 13.56
C ASP A 55 21.08 4.09 13.41
N TYR A 56 21.14 2.90 12.79
CA TYR A 56 22.40 2.23 12.51
C TYR A 56 22.90 2.58 11.11
N ASN A 57 24.19 2.91 11.01
CA ASN A 57 24.85 3.06 9.73
C ASN A 57 25.05 1.70 9.08
N ARG A 58 24.43 1.50 7.91
CA ARG A 58 24.87 0.49 6.95
C ARG A 58 26.11 1.05 6.27
N GLU A 59 27.24 1.01 6.98
CA GLU A 59 28.56 1.26 6.43
C GLU A 59 28.64 0.53 5.09
N CYS A 60 28.85 1.26 4.00
CA CYS A 60 29.08 0.59 2.74
C CYS A 60 30.45 -0.06 2.77
N LEU A 61 30.49 -1.40 2.86
CA LEU A 61 31.75 -2.09 2.68
C LEU A 61 32.27 -1.85 1.25
N LYS A 62 33.58 -1.59 1.14
CA LYS A 62 34.29 -1.39 -0.14
C LYS A 62 34.01 -2.48 -1.17
N PHE A 63 33.74 -3.70 -0.72
CA PHE A 63 33.34 -4.83 -1.57
C PHE A 63 32.03 -4.60 -2.34
N HIS A 64 31.06 -3.89 -1.74
CA HIS A 64 29.74 -3.64 -2.32
C HIS A 64 29.70 -2.45 -3.28
N ARG A 65 30.84 -1.79 -3.54
CA ARG A 65 30.99 -0.70 -4.54
C ARG A 65 29.87 0.35 -4.46
N CYS A 66 29.56 0.88 -3.28
CA CYS A 66 28.54 1.93 -3.23
C CYS A 66 29.01 3.17 -3.99
N ARG A 67 28.08 3.80 -4.70
CA ARG A 67 28.28 5.15 -5.22
C ARG A 67 28.46 6.06 -4.02
N GLY A 68 29.68 6.56 -3.81
CA GLY A 68 29.96 7.57 -2.79
C GLY A 68 29.05 8.79 -3.00
N SER A 69 28.51 9.33 -1.91
CA SER A 69 27.81 10.61 -1.96
C SER A 69 28.82 11.70 -2.31
N ARG A 70 28.50 12.49 -3.34
CA ARG A 70 29.18 13.75 -3.63
C ARG A 70 28.69 14.82 -2.66
#